data_AF-A0AAJ0BK75-F1
#
_entry.id   AF-A0AAJ0BK75-F1
#
_cell.length_a   1.000
_cell.length_b   1.000
_cell.length_c   1.000
_cell.angle_alpha   90.00
_cell.angle_beta   90.00
_cell.angle_gamma   90.00
#
_symmetry.space_group_name_H-M   'P 1'
#
loop_
_entity.id
_entity.type
_entity.pdbx_description
1 polymer ?
#
loop_
_entity_poly.entity_id
_entity_poly.type
_entity_poly.pdbx_seq_one_letter_code
_entity_poly.pdbx_strand_id
1 'polypeptide(L)'
;MTTLLCYLEPSKRILVRRHIDNETLIGELLPSEEQNPILHALLSSSLEPASDLLNHENLVSLHGAHFVVQDLEAEQPDIYLLYDYCDAGNVESLLRKDTTPCKRTTTGFLPESLIWHVTLGVLRALQWLHEGIRDTYTAFDSEDGSGRCKRVRGVQKPTEPWTPVFHTHISSQTILFQKPRGIETYGTVKLAPLEYCQVIGYPYVSGDVKAPVVTVKSNFPATLGQIKEWKSTWDKGIKDENKGELGLQEELSFDQRPFSRGTEIFDLGAVLFEMMTGFPIPGVAGTVFNAKGQECRRCGCNHMTWDDRMMAEGQPWQPCPHSAAECGYRDVNIDEALRRVTDYSPKLCELVAKMLRLKRTEDVLASEVLDAAWGWFTVWAETTPDGVLFRDVFDDLYARVKNQERIDRVHRAAAREIGSEF
;
A
#
# COMPACT_ATOMS: atom_id res chain seq x y z
N MET A 1 -28.35 -3.50 5.57
CA MET A 1 -28.88 -2.43 6.44
C MET A 1 -27.76 -1.92 7.35
N THR A 2 -27.74 -0.62 7.61
CA THR A 2 -26.79 0.08 8.49
C THR A 2 -27.56 0.97 9.47
N THR A 3 -27.02 1.16 10.68
CA THR A 3 -27.54 2.10 11.70
C THR A 3 -26.54 3.22 11.89
N LEU A 4 -27.00 4.47 11.85
CA LEU A 4 -26.19 5.64 12.20
C LEU A 4 -25.83 5.60 13.70
N LEU A 5 -24.53 5.70 14.00
CA LEU A 5 -24.01 5.75 15.37
C LEU A 5 -23.83 7.20 15.83
N CYS A 6 -23.16 8.03 15.04
CA CYS A 6 -22.94 9.45 15.36
C CYS A 6 -22.51 10.28 14.14
N TYR A 7 -22.65 11.61 14.27
CA TYR A 7 -22.03 12.59 13.37
C TYR A 7 -20.68 13.03 13.94
N LEU A 8 -19.67 13.10 13.08
CA LEU A 8 -18.32 13.56 13.38
C LEU A 8 -18.17 15.01 12.89
N GLU A 9 -18.53 15.95 13.74
CA GLU A 9 -18.32 17.38 13.51
C GLU A 9 -16.90 17.80 13.93
N PRO A 10 -16.24 18.74 13.22
CA PRO A 10 -16.72 19.54 12.08
C PRO A 10 -16.52 18.87 10.70
N SER A 11 -16.06 17.62 10.67
CA SER A 11 -15.63 16.95 9.43
C SER A 11 -16.77 16.53 8.49
N LYS A 12 -18.04 16.73 8.88
CA LYS A 12 -19.22 16.24 8.14
C LYS A 12 -19.11 14.76 7.75
N ARG A 13 -18.54 13.94 8.64
CA ARG A 13 -18.47 12.48 8.48
C ARG A 13 -19.48 11.83 9.40
N ILE A 14 -19.90 10.61 9.06
CA ILE A 14 -20.76 9.81 9.92
C ILE A 14 -20.07 8.51 10.31
N LEU A 15 -20.40 7.97 11.48
CA LEU A 15 -20.09 6.58 11.81
C LEU A 15 -21.38 5.78 11.73
N VAL A 16 -21.33 4.65 11.03
CA VAL A 16 -22.46 3.73 10.91
C VAL A 16 -22.04 2.33 11.32
N ARG A 17 -22.99 1.53 11.81
CA ARG A 17 -22.81 0.11 12.10
C ARG A 17 -23.57 -0.74 11.09
N ARG A 18 -22.87 -1.66 10.44
CA ARG A 18 -23.47 -2.64 9.53
C ARG A 18 -24.08 -3.78 10.35
N HIS A 19 -25.34 -4.14 10.06
CA HIS A 19 -26.06 -5.12 10.89
C HIS A 19 -25.59 -6.57 10.69
N ILE A 20 -25.05 -6.90 9.51
CA ILE A 20 -24.74 -8.28 9.14
C ILE A 20 -23.59 -8.87 9.97
N ASP A 21 -22.65 -8.01 10.39
CA ASP A 21 -21.39 -8.37 11.03
C ASP A 21 -21.01 -7.43 12.17
N ASN A 22 -21.85 -6.44 12.49
CA ASN A 22 -21.59 -5.39 13.47
C ASN A 22 -20.34 -4.54 13.18
N GLU A 23 -19.85 -4.53 11.93
CA GLU A 23 -18.70 -3.69 11.58
C GLU A 23 -19.06 -2.20 11.63
N THR A 24 -18.10 -1.41 12.12
CA THR A 24 -18.20 0.04 12.09
C THR A 24 -17.58 0.55 10.79
N LEU A 25 -18.33 1.38 10.07
CA LEU A 25 -17.93 2.01 8.82
C LEU A 25 -17.92 3.53 9.01
N ILE A 26 -17.08 4.21 8.25
CA ILE A 26 -17.07 5.66 8.18
C ILE A 26 -17.77 6.12 6.90
N GLY A 27 -18.75 6.99 7.04
CA GLY A 27 -19.43 7.63 5.93
C GLY A 27 -18.82 8.99 5.63
N GLU A 28 -18.42 9.20 4.39
CA GLU A 28 -17.99 10.51 3.88
C GLU A 28 -19.04 11.02 2.91
N LEU A 29 -19.38 12.32 3.01
CA LEU A 29 -20.35 12.94 2.12
C LEU A 29 -19.86 12.79 0.67
N LEU A 30 -20.74 12.35 -0.23
CA LEU A 30 -20.46 12.25 -1.65
C LEU A 30 -19.98 13.62 -2.14
N PRO A 31 -18.72 13.76 -2.59
CA PRO A 31 -18.22 15.04 -3.11
C PRO A 31 -19.00 15.45 -4.36
N SER A 32 -18.99 16.74 -4.71
CA SER A 32 -19.57 17.16 -5.99
C SER A 32 -18.77 16.59 -7.17
N GLU A 33 -19.38 16.52 -8.36
CA GLU A 33 -18.69 16.07 -9.59
C GLU A 33 -17.46 16.94 -9.90
N GLU A 34 -17.53 18.24 -9.61
CA GLU A 34 -16.40 19.16 -9.74
C GLU A 34 -15.26 18.84 -8.76
N GLN A 35 -15.58 18.33 -7.57
CA GLN A 35 -14.60 17.99 -6.54
C GLN A 35 -13.91 16.65 -6.82
N ASN A 36 -14.65 15.66 -7.33
CA ASN A 36 -14.09 14.35 -7.63
C ASN A 36 -14.70 13.70 -8.88
N PRO A 37 -14.30 14.16 -10.08
CA PRO A 37 -14.88 13.68 -11.34
C PRO A 37 -14.56 12.20 -11.59
N ILE A 38 -13.46 11.67 -11.04
CA ILE A 38 -13.07 10.26 -11.17
C ILE A 38 -14.05 9.39 -10.38
N LEU A 39 -14.35 9.76 -9.13
CA LEU A 39 -15.32 9.04 -8.32
C LEU A 39 -16.71 9.06 -8.97
N HIS A 40 -17.12 10.20 -9.53
CA HIS A 40 -18.39 10.28 -10.29
C HIS A 40 -18.36 9.47 -11.58
N ALA A 41 -17.23 9.44 -12.30
CA ALA A 41 -17.07 8.57 -13.47
C ALA A 41 -17.16 7.08 -13.08
N LEU A 42 -16.58 6.68 -11.94
CA LEU A 42 -16.68 5.32 -11.42
C LEU A 42 -18.14 5.00 -11.02
N LEU A 43 -18.79 5.88 -10.26
CA LEU A 43 -20.15 5.68 -9.75
C LEU A 43 -21.25 5.79 -10.82
N SER A 44 -21.05 6.60 -11.86
CA SER A 44 -22.02 6.81 -12.95
C SER A 44 -22.22 5.57 -13.83
N SER A 45 -21.24 4.65 -13.83
CA SER A 45 -21.36 3.35 -14.50
C SER A 45 -22.16 2.33 -13.68
N SER A 46 -22.08 2.41 -12.35
CA SER A 46 -22.87 1.73 -11.30
C SER A 46 -22.03 1.76 -10.01
N LEU A 47 -22.66 1.70 -8.83
CA LEU A 47 -21.95 1.54 -7.55
C LEU A 47 -21.28 0.15 -7.43
N GLU A 48 -21.82 -0.87 -8.10
CA GLU A 48 -21.37 -2.27 -7.95
C GLU A 48 -19.97 -2.51 -8.56
N PRO A 49 -19.65 -2.11 -9.81
CA PRO A 49 -18.31 -2.28 -10.37
C PRO A 49 -17.23 -1.50 -9.61
N ALA A 50 -17.56 -0.31 -9.11
CA ALA A 50 -16.65 0.49 -8.29
C ALA A 50 -16.41 -0.17 -6.92
N SER A 51 -17.48 -0.68 -6.29
CA SER A 51 -17.38 -1.45 -5.04
C SER A 51 -16.53 -2.71 -5.23
N ASP A 52 -16.72 -3.45 -6.32
CA ASP A 52 -16.00 -4.69 -6.60
C ASP A 52 -14.51 -4.45 -6.88
N LEU A 53 -14.18 -3.41 -7.66
CA LEU A 53 -12.80 -3.00 -7.91
C LEU A 53 -12.07 -2.61 -6.60
N LEU A 54 -12.79 -1.96 -5.69
CA LEU A 54 -12.23 -1.42 -4.45
C LEU A 54 -12.37 -2.38 -3.26
N ASN A 55 -12.93 -3.57 -3.49
CA ASN A 55 -13.09 -4.61 -2.48
C ASN A 55 -11.83 -5.48 -2.35
N HIS A 56 -10.86 -4.95 -1.61
CA HIS A 56 -9.64 -5.65 -1.28
C HIS A 56 -9.28 -5.46 0.19
N GLU A 57 -8.80 -6.51 0.84
CA GLU A 57 -8.53 -6.47 2.29
C GLU A 57 -7.47 -5.44 2.68
N ASN A 58 -6.57 -5.07 1.76
CA ASN A 58 -5.53 -4.05 1.96
C ASN A 58 -5.83 -2.70 1.30
N LEU A 59 -7.05 -2.48 0.80
CA LEU A 59 -7.55 -1.16 0.41
C LEU A 59 -8.62 -0.72 1.41
N VAL A 60 -8.79 0.60 1.61
CA VAL A 60 -10.00 1.10 2.26
C VAL A 60 -11.17 0.86 1.32
N SER A 61 -11.92 -0.20 1.59
CA SER A 61 -12.98 -0.66 0.69
C SER A 61 -14.21 0.24 0.78
N LEU A 62 -14.81 0.50 -0.38
CA LEU A 62 -16.12 1.11 -0.50
C LEU A 62 -17.17 0.00 -0.30
N HIS A 63 -18.01 0.12 0.72
CA HIS A 63 -19.05 -0.85 1.07
C HIS A 63 -20.45 -0.47 0.57
N GLY A 64 -20.59 0.72 -0.01
CA GLY A 64 -21.84 1.22 -0.58
C GLY A 64 -22.16 2.64 -0.15
N ALA A 65 -23.45 2.99 -0.12
CA ALA A 65 -23.93 4.32 0.23
C ALA A 65 -24.97 4.29 1.37
N HIS A 66 -25.04 5.36 2.14
CA HIS A 66 -26.03 5.60 3.18
C HIS A 66 -26.71 6.94 2.93
N PHE A 67 -28.04 6.93 2.95
CA PHE A 67 -28.85 8.12 2.69
C PHE A 67 -29.30 8.70 4.03
N VAL A 68 -28.97 9.96 4.26
CA VAL A 68 -29.32 10.69 5.48
C VAL A 68 -30.22 11.86 5.10
N VAL A 69 -31.43 11.88 5.63
CA VAL A 69 -32.33 13.04 5.54
C VAL A 69 -32.07 13.88 6.79
N GLN A 70 -31.25 14.93 6.68
CA GLN A 70 -30.92 15.80 7.82
C GLN A 70 -32.06 16.76 8.18
N ASP A 71 -32.89 17.13 7.21
CA ASP A 71 -33.98 18.09 7.39
C ASP A 71 -35.26 17.59 6.71
N LEU A 72 -36.40 17.70 7.38
CA LEU A 72 -37.70 17.27 6.83
C LEU A 72 -38.13 18.14 5.64
N GLU A 73 -37.52 19.32 5.48
CA GLU A 73 -37.75 20.24 4.37
C GLU A 73 -36.73 20.10 3.23
N ALA A 74 -35.68 19.29 3.39
CA ALA A 74 -34.70 19.05 2.33
C ALA A 74 -35.30 18.19 1.20
N GLU A 75 -35.31 18.70 -0.04
CA GLU A 75 -35.85 17.98 -1.20
C GLU A 75 -35.03 16.73 -1.58
N GLN A 76 -33.77 16.63 -1.16
CA GLN A 76 -32.89 15.50 -1.46
C GLN A 76 -32.09 15.05 -0.23
N PRO A 77 -31.94 13.73 -0.02
CA PRO A 77 -31.10 13.20 1.05
C PRO A 77 -29.62 13.46 0.77
N ASP A 78 -28.85 13.72 1.82
CA ASP A 78 -27.40 13.64 1.76
C ASP A 78 -26.98 12.20 1.50
N ILE A 79 -26.09 11.99 0.55
CA ILE A 79 -25.54 10.68 0.20
C ILE A 79 -24.16 10.57 0.83
N TYR A 80 -23.98 9.60 1.72
CA TYR A 80 -22.69 9.27 2.33
C TYR A 80 -22.15 7.97 1.73
N LEU A 81 -20.94 8.00 1.20
CA LEU A 81 -20.22 6.80 0.80
C LEU A 81 -19.60 6.14 2.01
N LEU A 82 -19.82 4.83 2.17
CA LEU A 82 -19.42 4.07 3.34
C LEU A 82 -18.11 3.34 3.08
N TYR A 83 -17.11 3.60 3.92
CA TYR A 83 -15.77 3.04 3.83
C TYR A 83 -15.38 2.26 5.09
N ASP A 84 -14.33 1.45 4.97
CA ASP A 84 -13.66 0.87 6.15
C ASP A 84 -13.29 1.95 7.17
N TYR A 85 -13.64 1.73 8.43
CA TYR A 85 -13.17 2.57 9.52
C TYR A 85 -11.78 2.12 9.97
N CYS A 86 -10.76 2.92 9.67
CA CYS A 86 -9.37 2.70 10.08
C CYS A 86 -9.08 3.38 11.42
N ASP A 87 -9.37 2.69 12.51
CA ASP A 87 -9.41 3.24 13.87
C ASP A 87 -8.07 3.16 14.65
N ALA A 88 -6.98 2.79 13.97
CA ALA A 88 -5.63 2.73 14.54
C ALA A 88 -4.66 3.78 13.94
N GLY A 89 -5.17 4.72 13.12
CA GLY A 89 -4.37 5.82 12.55
C GLY A 89 -3.57 5.40 11.31
N ASN A 90 -2.49 6.13 11.03
CA ASN A 90 -1.62 5.93 9.86
C ASN A 90 -0.15 5.78 10.26
N VAL A 91 0.70 5.41 9.30
CA VAL A 91 2.16 5.30 9.50
C VAL A 91 2.76 6.63 9.97
N GLU A 92 2.30 7.77 9.46
CA GLU A 92 2.79 9.10 9.89
C GLU A 92 2.66 9.29 11.41
N SER A 93 1.54 8.86 11.99
CA SER A 93 1.29 8.95 13.43
C SER A 93 2.28 8.12 14.25
N LEU A 94 2.81 7.04 13.69
CA LEU A 94 3.84 6.21 14.31
C LEU A 94 5.24 6.85 14.21
N LEU A 95 5.49 7.61 13.14
CA LEU A 95 6.74 8.31 12.87
C LEU A 95 6.96 9.56 13.75
N ARG A 96 5.87 10.13 14.29
CA ARG A 96 5.93 11.27 15.22
C ARG A 96 6.54 10.86 16.55
N LYS A 97 7.66 11.51 16.91
CA LYS A 97 8.51 11.13 18.04
C LYS A 97 7.81 11.15 19.40
N ASP A 98 6.79 11.98 19.55
CA ASP A 98 5.98 12.24 20.73
C ASP A 98 4.78 11.30 20.86
N THR A 99 4.33 10.69 19.77
CA THR A 99 3.15 9.82 19.73
C THR A 99 3.44 8.38 19.36
N THR A 100 4.71 8.00 19.10
CA THR A 100 5.09 6.61 18.77
C THR A 100 4.63 5.66 19.88
N PRO A 101 3.61 4.80 19.64
CA PRO A 101 3.03 3.95 20.68
C PRO A 101 3.87 2.68 20.94
N CYS A 102 4.93 2.46 20.15
CA CYS A 102 5.82 1.31 20.24
C CYS A 102 7.22 1.72 20.72
N LYS A 103 7.90 0.77 21.37
CA LYS A 103 9.29 0.96 21.78
C LYS A 103 10.16 1.00 20.52
N ARG A 104 11.00 2.05 20.40
CA ARG A 104 11.99 2.12 19.33
C ARG A 104 12.99 0.99 19.44
N THR A 105 13.50 0.56 18.29
CA THR A 105 14.63 -0.36 18.25
C THR A 105 15.92 0.35 18.70
N THR A 106 17.01 -0.40 18.87
CA THR A 106 18.25 0.12 19.47
C THR A 106 19.01 1.04 18.52
N THR A 107 18.97 0.69 17.24
CA THR A 107 19.71 1.28 16.12
C THR A 107 18.79 1.76 15.01
N GLY A 108 17.57 1.23 14.92
CA GLY A 108 16.53 1.69 13.99
C GLY A 108 15.42 2.50 14.66
N PHE A 109 14.21 2.43 14.09
CA PHE A 109 13.08 3.23 14.53
C PHE A 109 11.84 2.38 14.89
N LEU A 110 11.12 1.77 13.94
CA LEU A 110 9.98 0.89 14.23
C LEU A 110 10.38 -0.60 14.26
N PRO A 111 9.63 -1.49 14.95
CA PRO A 111 9.91 -2.93 14.98
C PRO A 111 9.89 -3.58 13.59
N GLU A 112 10.78 -4.55 13.34
CA GLU A 112 10.88 -5.26 12.06
C GLU A 112 9.56 -5.94 11.65
N SER A 113 8.88 -6.57 12.61
CA SER A 113 7.55 -7.16 12.43
C SER A 113 6.53 -6.20 11.82
N LEU A 114 6.54 -4.92 12.23
CA LEU A 114 5.65 -3.90 11.67
C LEU A 114 6.06 -3.50 10.25
N ILE A 115 7.37 -3.46 9.96
CA ILE A 115 7.87 -3.17 8.61
C ILE A 115 7.39 -4.25 7.63
N TRP A 116 7.52 -5.53 8.01
CA TRP A 116 7.00 -6.65 7.22
C TRP A 116 5.50 -6.56 7.02
N HIS A 117 4.74 -6.27 8.08
CA HIS A 117 3.28 -6.13 8.03
C HIS A 117 2.83 -5.06 7.00
N VAL A 118 3.46 -3.89 7.03
CA VAL A 118 3.19 -2.82 6.05
C VAL A 118 3.63 -3.22 4.64
N THR A 119 4.83 -3.79 4.50
CA THR A 119 5.40 -4.22 3.22
C THR A 119 4.45 -5.18 2.49
N LEU A 120 4.05 -6.25 3.17
CA LEU A 120 3.18 -7.27 2.58
C LEU A 120 1.77 -6.73 2.32
N GLY A 121 1.20 -5.97 3.26
CA GLY A 121 -0.13 -5.39 3.09
C GLY A 121 -0.22 -4.46 1.88
N VAL A 122 0.72 -3.53 1.73
CA VAL A 122 0.70 -2.58 0.60
C VAL A 122 1.05 -3.27 -0.71
N LEU A 123 2.02 -4.20 -0.74
CA LEU A 123 2.34 -4.95 -1.96
C LEU A 123 1.14 -5.80 -2.44
N ARG A 124 0.34 -6.35 -1.54
CA ARG A 124 -0.91 -7.05 -1.90
C ARG A 124 -1.95 -6.10 -2.50
N ALA A 125 -2.08 -4.90 -1.94
CA ALA A 125 -2.92 -3.86 -2.53
C ALA A 125 -2.45 -3.47 -3.93
N LEU A 126 -1.14 -3.30 -4.14
CA LEU A 126 -0.57 -2.97 -5.45
C LEU A 126 -0.70 -4.12 -6.46
N GLN A 127 -0.48 -5.36 -6.03
CA GLN A 127 -0.73 -6.54 -6.86
C GLN A 127 -2.18 -6.58 -7.36
N TRP A 128 -3.15 -6.28 -6.48
CA TRP A 128 -4.55 -6.19 -6.88
C TRP A 128 -4.79 -5.03 -7.86
N LEU A 129 -4.36 -3.82 -7.54
CA LEU A 129 -4.60 -2.64 -8.38
C LEU A 129 -3.91 -2.76 -9.76
N HIS A 130 -2.67 -3.26 -9.80
CA HIS A 130 -1.87 -3.34 -11.02
C HIS A 130 -2.26 -4.54 -11.87
N GLU A 131 -2.58 -5.67 -11.23
CA GLU A 131 -2.62 -6.98 -11.87
C GLU A 131 -3.94 -7.73 -11.72
N GLY A 132 -4.85 -7.25 -10.88
CA GLY A 132 -6.10 -7.95 -10.57
C GLY A 132 -5.86 -9.28 -9.87
N ILE A 133 -4.65 -9.52 -9.36
CA ILE A 133 -4.29 -10.78 -8.73
C ILE A 133 -4.60 -10.68 -7.24
N ARG A 134 -5.45 -11.59 -6.76
CA ARG A 134 -5.83 -11.69 -5.35
C ARG A 134 -5.10 -12.86 -4.72
N ASP A 135 -4.50 -12.65 -3.56
CA ASP A 135 -3.93 -13.77 -2.82
C ASP A 135 -5.04 -14.66 -2.25
N THR A 136 -4.79 -15.96 -2.30
CA THR A 136 -5.58 -16.97 -1.59
C THR A 136 -4.67 -17.67 -0.59
N TYR A 137 -5.24 -18.11 0.53
CA TYR A 137 -4.46 -18.75 1.58
C TYR A 137 -5.14 -20.03 2.00
N THR A 138 -4.32 -21.07 2.14
CA THR A 138 -4.72 -22.31 2.77
C THR A 138 -3.77 -22.61 3.92
N ALA A 139 -4.38 -23.07 5.01
CA ALA A 139 -3.76 -23.24 6.30
C ALA A 139 -3.92 -24.72 6.71
N PHE A 140 -2.81 -25.43 6.87
CA PHE A 140 -2.80 -26.85 7.23
C PHE A 140 -2.02 -27.08 8.52
N ASP A 141 -2.37 -28.14 9.25
CA ASP A 141 -1.61 -28.56 10.42
C ASP A 141 -0.16 -28.86 9.99
N SER A 142 0.80 -28.27 10.69
CA SER A 142 2.20 -28.56 10.45
C SER A 142 2.51 -30.01 10.83
N GLU A 143 3.21 -30.72 9.93
CA GLU A 143 3.58 -32.13 10.11
C GLU A 143 4.63 -32.35 11.21
N ASP A 144 5.28 -31.27 11.68
CA ASP A 144 6.33 -31.31 12.70
C ASP A 144 5.79 -31.41 14.15
N GLY A 145 4.46 -31.44 14.33
CA GLY A 145 3.85 -31.53 15.66
C GLY A 145 4.02 -30.27 16.52
N SER A 146 4.50 -29.16 15.94
CA SER A 146 4.73 -27.89 16.65
C SER A 146 3.43 -27.17 17.07
N GLY A 147 2.27 -27.66 16.63
CA GLY A 147 0.98 -26.98 16.79
C GLY A 147 0.86 -25.71 15.94
N ARG A 148 1.82 -25.48 15.02
CA ARG A 148 1.78 -24.36 14.07
C ARG A 148 1.05 -24.77 12.79
N CYS A 149 0.62 -23.76 12.05
CA CYS A 149 0.04 -23.93 10.73
C CYS A 149 1.13 -23.79 9.65
N LYS A 150 1.19 -24.72 8.71
CA LYS A 150 1.91 -24.52 7.45
C LYS A 150 1.07 -23.64 6.53
N ARG A 151 1.63 -22.51 6.12
CA ARG A 151 0.98 -21.54 5.23
C ARG A 151 1.28 -21.88 3.78
N VAL A 152 0.24 -21.99 2.96
CA VAL A 152 0.39 -22.10 1.50
C VAL A 152 -0.33 -20.91 0.87
N ARG A 153 0.48 -19.99 0.33
CA ARG A 153 0.00 -18.85 -0.46
C ARG A 153 -0.31 -19.34 -1.87
N GLY A 154 -1.56 -19.15 -2.27
CA GLY A 154 -2.02 -19.27 -3.64
C GLY A 154 -2.35 -17.89 -4.21
N VAL A 155 -2.65 -17.85 -5.50
CA VAL A 155 -3.09 -16.63 -6.18
C VAL A 155 -4.29 -16.94 -7.07
N GLN A 156 -5.24 -16.01 -7.09
CA GLN A 156 -6.36 -15.98 -8.03
C GLN A 156 -6.11 -14.85 -9.02
N LYS A 157 -5.95 -15.22 -10.29
CA LYS A 157 -5.79 -14.27 -11.40
C LYS A 157 -7.16 -13.80 -11.90
N PRO A 158 -7.24 -12.60 -12.52
CA PRO A 158 -8.50 -12.11 -13.05
C PRO A 158 -9.00 -13.02 -14.19
N THR A 159 -10.29 -13.32 -14.19
CA THR A 159 -10.95 -14.14 -15.23
C THR A 159 -11.31 -13.32 -16.47
N GLU A 160 -11.41 -12.01 -16.32
CA GLU A 160 -11.70 -11.03 -17.37
C GLU A 160 -10.49 -10.10 -17.59
N PRO A 161 -10.42 -9.34 -18.70
CA PRO A 161 -9.37 -8.36 -18.90
C PRO A 161 -9.30 -7.36 -17.73
N TRP A 162 -8.13 -7.22 -17.13
CA TRP A 162 -7.91 -6.29 -16.02
C TRP A 162 -7.39 -4.96 -16.55
N THR A 163 -7.93 -3.86 -16.02
CA THR A 163 -7.39 -2.52 -16.31
C THR A 163 -6.56 -2.05 -15.12
N PRO A 164 -5.24 -1.83 -15.28
CA PRO A 164 -4.40 -1.44 -14.16
C PRO A 164 -4.82 -0.08 -13.59
N VAL A 165 -4.74 0.02 -12.27
CA VAL A 165 -4.99 1.25 -11.51
C VAL A 165 -3.72 1.58 -10.73
N PHE A 166 -3.27 2.83 -10.76
CA PHE A 166 -2.24 3.32 -9.86
C PHE A 166 -2.87 4.12 -8.74
N HIS A 167 -2.40 3.94 -7.51
CA HIS A 167 -2.79 4.77 -6.37
C HIS A 167 -2.18 6.17 -6.46
N THR A 168 -1.02 6.32 -7.10
CA THR A 168 -0.29 7.59 -7.37
C THR A 168 0.21 8.37 -6.15
N HIS A 169 -0.28 8.06 -4.94
CA HIS A 169 0.11 8.77 -3.71
C HIS A 169 0.41 7.82 -2.54
N ILE A 170 1.40 6.95 -2.68
CA ILE A 170 1.84 6.08 -1.58
C ILE A 170 2.75 6.87 -0.64
N SER A 171 2.42 6.87 0.64
CA SER A 171 2.85 7.87 1.61
C SER A 171 2.60 7.36 3.03
N SER A 172 3.33 7.89 4.01
CA SER A 172 3.09 7.56 5.42
C SER A 172 1.69 7.98 5.91
N GLN A 173 1.06 8.94 5.23
CA GLN A 173 -0.29 9.41 5.54
C GLN A 173 -1.39 8.53 4.91
N THR A 174 -1.06 7.85 3.81
CA THR A 174 -1.99 7.04 3.01
C THR A 174 -2.02 5.57 3.39
N ILE A 175 -1.07 5.13 4.22
CA ILE A 175 -1.03 3.79 4.79
C ILE A 175 -1.66 3.84 6.18
N LEU A 176 -2.88 3.32 6.27
CA LEU A 176 -3.73 3.30 7.46
C LEU A 176 -3.72 1.93 8.13
N PHE A 177 -4.12 1.91 9.40
CA PHE A 177 -4.27 0.71 10.20
C PHE A 177 -5.70 0.60 10.76
N GLN A 178 -6.21 -0.62 10.80
CA GLN A 178 -7.29 -1.01 11.69
C GLN A 178 -6.70 -1.54 13.01
N LYS A 179 -7.49 -1.54 14.09
CA LYS A 179 -7.09 -2.27 15.31
C LYS A 179 -7.03 -3.78 15.07
N PRO A 180 -6.10 -4.49 15.74
CA PRO A 180 -6.01 -5.94 15.67
C PRO A 180 -7.32 -6.59 16.11
N ARG A 181 -7.70 -7.66 15.41
CA ARG A 181 -8.88 -8.47 15.74
C ARG A 181 -8.41 -9.86 16.17
N GLY A 182 -8.91 -10.32 17.32
CA GLY A 182 -8.54 -11.65 17.84
C GLY A 182 -7.09 -11.70 18.31
N ILE A 183 -6.27 -12.59 17.72
CA ILE A 183 -4.88 -12.83 18.14
C ILE A 183 -3.82 -12.11 17.30
N GLU A 184 -4.23 -11.30 16.32
CA GLU A 184 -3.34 -10.52 15.46
C GLU A 184 -2.42 -9.60 16.27
N THR A 185 -1.15 -9.51 15.87
CA THR A 185 -0.17 -8.58 16.47
C THR A 185 -0.49 -7.13 16.09
N TYR A 186 -0.84 -6.92 14.82
CA TYR A 186 -1.27 -5.64 14.27
C TYR A 186 -2.56 -5.86 13.48
N GLY A 187 -3.48 -4.90 13.51
CA GLY A 187 -4.64 -4.96 12.64
C GLY A 187 -4.29 -4.62 11.19
N THR A 188 -5.25 -4.85 10.31
CA THR A 188 -5.06 -4.79 8.86
C THR A 188 -4.46 -3.47 8.39
N VAL A 189 -3.48 -3.56 7.48
CA VAL A 189 -2.92 -2.44 6.72
C VAL A 189 -3.83 -2.12 5.55
N LYS A 190 -4.17 -0.85 5.38
CA LYS A 190 -5.13 -0.35 4.40
C LYS A 190 -4.53 0.83 3.63
N LEU A 191 -4.53 0.80 2.30
CA LEU A 191 -4.11 1.91 1.45
C LEU A 191 -5.31 2.80 1.07
N ALA A 192 -5.15 4.12 1.22
CA ALA A 192 -6.19 5.14 1.04
C ALA A 192 -5.59 6.55 0.92
N PRO A 193 -6.36 7.59 0.58
CA PRO A 193 -7.68 7.56 0.00
C PRO A 193 -7.62 7.20 -1.49
N LEU A 194 -8.69 6.56 -1.95
CA LEU A 194 -8.82 6.09 -3.33
C LEU A 194 -9.03 7.23 -4.33
N GLU A 195 -9.22 8.47 -3.87
CA GLU A 195 -9.26 9.67 -4.72
C GLU A 195 -7.94 9.93 -5.45
N TYR A 196 -6.83 9.38 -4.97
CA TYR A 196 -5.56 9.44 -5.67
C TYR A 196 -5.45 8.41 -6.80
N CYS A 197 -6.35 7.43 -6.83
CA CYS A 197 -6.28 6.37 -7.83
C CYS A 197 -6.55 6.90 -9.25
N GLN A 198 -5.79 6.40 -10.20
CA GLN A 198 -5.93 6.69 -11.64
C GLN A 198 -5.94 5.38 -12.42
N VAL A 199 -6.90 5.24 -13.33
CA VAL A 199 -6.96 4.13 -14.29
C VAL A 199 -5.90 4.36 -15.37
N ILE A 200 -5.10 3.34 -15.67
CA ILE A 200 -3.93 3.45 -16.53
C ILE A 200 -4.05 2.52 -17.74
N GLY A 201 -3.70 3.04 -18.91
CA GLY A 201 -3.49 2.23 -20.11
C GLY A 201 -4.76 1.58 -20.65
N TYR A 202 -4.62 0.33 -21.10
CA TYR A 202 -5.68 -0.47 -21.72
C TYR A 202 -5.90 -1.76 -20.93
N PRO A 203 -7.11 -2.33 -20.95
CA PRO A 203 -7.36 -3.64 -20.35
C PRO A 203 -6.44 -4.70 -20.97
N TYR A 204 -5.84 -5.55 -20.14
CA TYR A 204 -5.04 -6.68 -20.61
C TYR A 204 -5.57 -7.99 -20.04
N VAL A 205 -5.47 -9.06 -20.83
CA VAL A 205 -5.82 -10.41 -20.38
C VAL A 205 -4.64 -10.97 -19.60
N SER A 206 -4.90 -11.58 -18.44
CA SER A 206 -3.88 -12.23 -17.60
C SER A 206 -2.96 -13.12 -18.44
N GLY A 207 -1.68 -12.76 -18.52
CA GLY A 207 -0.65 -13.46 -19.32
C GLY A 207 0.03 -12.60 -20.38
N ASP A 208 -0.55 -11.43 -20.73
CA ASP A 208 -0.04 -10.53 -21.77
C ASP A 208 0.45 -9.19 -21.19
N VAL A 209 1.29 -9.26 -20.14
CA VAL A 209 1.69 -8.11 -19.27
C VAL A 209 2.74 -7.19 -19.93
N LYS A 210 2.90 -7.23 -21.25
CA LYS A 210 3.94 -6.49 -21.98
C LYS A 210 3.55 -5.07 -22.40
N ALA A 211 2.32 -4.64 -22.13
CA ALA A 211 1.93 -3.27 -22.40
C ALA A 211 2.57 -2.34 -21.34
N PRO A 212 3.32 -1.29 -21.74
CA PRO A 212 3.89 -0.35 -20.79
C PRO A 212 2.76 0.35 -20.02
N VAL A 213 2.75 0.18 -18.69
CA VAL A 213 1.81 0.83 -17.79
C VAL A 213 2.47 2.09 -17.24
N VAL A 214 2.25 3.21 -17.93
CA VAL A 214 2.75 4.54 -17.54
C VAL A 214 1.64 5.57 -17.57
N THR A 215 1.70 6.49 -16.61
CA THR A 215 0.96 7.75 -16.59
C THR A 215 1.93 8.89 -16.28
N VAL A 216 1.43 10.09 -16.06
CA VAL A 216 2.20 11.20 -15.47
C VAL A 216 1.45 11.75 -14.26
N LYS A 217 2.16 12.30 -13.28
CA LYS A 217 1.55 13.02 -12.15
C LYS A 217 1.07 14.40 -12.63
N SER A 218 0.03 14.42 -13.45
CA SER A 218 -0.49 15.64 -14.04
C SER A 218 -1.70 16.15 -13.26
N ASN A 219 -1.66 17.43 -12.87
CA ASN A 219 -2.86 18.17 -12.42
C ASN A 219 -3.78 18.57 -13.60
N PHE A 220 -3.42 18.18 -14.82
CA PHE A 220 -4.11 18.51 -16.06
C PHE A 220 -4.55 17.24 -16.82
N PRO A 221 -5.66 17.28 -17.57
CA PRO A 221 -6.03 16.18 -18.44
C PRO A 221 -5.01 16.05 -19.58
N ALA A 222 -4.14 15.04 -19.51
CA ALA A 222 -3.20 14.69 -20.57
C ALA A 222 -3.80 13.58 -21.44
N THR A 223 -3.74 13.73 -22.75
CA THR A 223 -4.14 12.67 -23.69
C THR A 223 -3.12 11.53 -23.68
N LEU A 224 -3.56 10.31 -24.02
CA LEU A 224 -2.65 9.16 -24.19
C LEU A 224 -1.52 9.44 -25.21
N GLY A 225 -1.79 10.26 -26.23
CA GLY A 225 -0.77 10.69 -27.19
C GLY A 225 0.34 11.52 -26.53
N GLN A 226 -0.03 12.48 -25.69
CA GLN A 226 0.94 13.31 -24.93
C GLN A 226 1.74 12.49 -23.93
N ILE A 227 1.11 11.55 -23.22
CA ILE A 227 1.81 10.66 -22.28
C ILE A 227 2.86 9.82 -23.02
N LYS A 228 2.52 9.28 -24.20
CA LYS A 228 3.46 8.53 -25.04
C LYS A 228 4.62 9.40 -25.55
N GLU A 229 4.35 10.65 -25.91
CA GLU A 229 5.37 11.60 -26.32
C GLU A 229 6.33 11.93 -25.18
N TRP A 230 5.81 12.31 -24.01
CA TRP A 230 6.62 12.60 -22.82
C TRP A 230 7.45 11.40 -22.39
N LYS A 231 6.87 10.20 -22.43
CA LYS A 231 7.62 8.96 -22.21
C LYS A 231 8.74 8.77 -23.23
N SER A 232 8.47 8.97 -24.52
CA SER A 232 9.49 8.85 -25.58
C SER A 232 10.64 9.83 -25.36
N THR A 233 10.34 11.06 -24.94
CA THR A 233 11.35 12.06 -24.57
C THR A 233 12.16 11.60 -23.35
N TRP A 234 11.50 11.10 -22.31
CA TRP A 234 12.14 10.56 -21.12
C TRP A 234 13.10 9.40 -21.44
N ASP A 235 12.61 8.39 -22.18
CA ASP A 235 13.37 7.20 -22.57
C ASP A 235 14.60 7.57 -23.43
N LYS A 236 14.50 8.61 -24.27
CA LYS A 236 15.63 9.13 -25.05
C LYS A 236 16.65 9.84 -24.17
N GLY A 237 16.22 10.68 -23.24
CA GLY A 237 17.13 11.43 -22.39
C GLY A 237 17.87 10.59 -21.36
N ILE A 238 17.25 9.54 -20.80
CA ILE A 238 17.94 8.60 -19.91
C ILE A 238 19.08 7.87 -20.64
N LYS A 239 18.87 7.52 -21.92
CA LYS A 239 19.85 6.81 -22.74
C LYS A 239 20.96 7.71 -23.29
N ASP A 240 20.81 9.02 -23.19
CA ASP A 240 21.83 9.98 -23.60
C ASP A 240 22.85 10.15 -22.46
N GLU A 241 24.01 9.50 -22.62
CA GLU A 241 25.13 9.52 -21.68
C GLU A 241 25.63 10.94 -21.36
N ASN A 242 25.35 11.93 -22.22
CA ASN A 242 25.75 13.33 -22.02
C ASN A 242 24.70 14.16 -21.28
N LYS A 243 23.44 13.72 -21.21
CA LYS A 243 22.33 14.47 -20.57
C LYS A 243 21.94 13.91 -19.22
N GLY A 244 21.81 12.58 -19.09
CA GLY A 244 21.27 11.93 -17.88
C GLY A 244 19.92 12.50 -17.41
N GLU A 245 19.53 12.24 -16.16
CA GLU A 245 18.28 12.79 -15.57
C GLU A 245 18.30 14.33 -15.43
N LEU A 246 19.49 14.95 -15.38
CA LEU A 246 19.66 16.40 -15.23
C LEU A 246 19.34 17.17 -16.52
N GLY A 247 19.78 16.70 -17.68
CA GLY A 247 19.47 17.32 -18.98
C GLY A 247 17.98 17.17 -19.36
N LEU A 248 17.28 16.19 -18.81
CA LEU A 248 15.84 16.00 -18.98
C LEU A 248 14.99 17.05 -18.24
N GLN A 249 15.55 17.77 -17.27
CA GLN A 249 14.81 18.77 -16.50
C GLN A 249 14.46 20.02 -17.32
N GLU A 250 15.21 20.28 -18.38
CA GLU A 250 14.95 21.39 -19.31
C GLU A 250 13.86 21.04 -20.34
N GLU A 251 13.66 19.74 -20.62
CA GLU A 251 12.72 19.26 -21.64
C GLU A 251 11.36 18.83 -21.06
N LEU A 252 11.34 18.33 -19.82
CA LEU A 252 10.13 17.86 -19.14
C LEU A 252 9.99 18.47 -17.74
N SER A 253 8.88 19.16 -17.51
CA SER A 253 8.45 19.58 -16.18
C SER A 253 8.10 18.36 -15.31
N PHE A 254 8.09 18.53 -13.98
CA PHE A 254 7.80 17.44 -13.03
C PHE A 254 6.50 16.68 -13.36
N ASP A 255 5.45 17.42 -13.72
CA ASP A 255 4.12 16.87 -14.00
C ASP A 255 4.05 16.12 -15.35
N GLN A 256 5.11 16.19 -16.16
CA GLN A 256 5.25 15.48 -17.44
C GLN A 256 6.15 14.24 -17.31
N ARG A 257 6.79 14.02 -16.16
CA ARG A 257 7.68 12.89 -15.96
C ARG A 257 6.88 11.59 -15.83
N PRO A 258 7.32 10.48 -16.45
CA PRO A 258 6.62 9.21 -16.35
C PRO A 258 6.47 8.74 -14.90
N PHE A 259 5.31 8.16 -14.65
CA PHE A 259 4.91 7.51 -13.41
C PHE A 259 4.50 6.08 -13.76
N SER A 260 5.16 5.09 -13.17
CA SER A 260 5.09 3.66 -13.53
C SER A 260 4.81 2.77 -12.31
N ARG A 261 4.67 1.46 -12.51
CA ARG A 261 4.59 0.46 -11.42
C ARG A 261 5.76 0.56 -10.45
N GLY A 262 6.98 0.62 -10.98
CA GLY A 262 8.19 0.78 -10.17
C GLY A 262 8.20 2.08 -9.38
N THR A 263 7.46 3.09 -9.84
CA THR A 263 7.30 4.36 -9.14
C THR A 263 6.47 4.23 -7.85
N GLU A 264 5.43 3.40 -7.85
CA GLU A 264 4.65 3.08 -6.65
C GLU A 264 5.41 2.18 -5.67
N ILE A 265 6.15 1.21 -6.21
CA ILE A 265 7.00 0.33 -5.40
C ILE A 265 8.14 1.13 -4.77
N PHE A 266 8.70 2.10 -5.49
CA PHE A 266 9.66 3.06 -4.98
C PHE A 266 9.09 3.89 -3.82
N ASP A 267 7.89 4.46 -3.98
CA ASP A 267 7.23 5.26 -2.95
C ASP A 267 6.98 4.44 -1.68
N LEU A 268 6.58 3.16 -1.82
CA LEU A 268 6.51 2.23 -0.68
C LEU A 268 7.89 2.01 -0.05
N GLY A 269 8.94 1.78 -0.85
CA GLY A 269 10.31 1.63 -0.36
C GLY A 269 10.78 2.84 0.46
N ALA A 270 10.40 4.05 0.07
CA ALA A 270 10.73 5.28 0.79
C ALA A 270 10.01 5.36 2.15
N VAL A 271 8.74 4.96 2.22
CA VAL A 271 8.01 4.86 3.51
C VAL A 271 8.68 3.83 4.42
N LEU A 272 9.02 2.65 3.89
CA LEU A 272 9.67 1.59 4.68
C LEU A 272 11.05 2.03 5.18
N PHE A 273 11.83 2.74 4.36
CA PHE A 273 13.09 3.35 4.78
C PHE A 273 12.91 4.33 5.95
N GLU A 274 11.88 5.19 5.89
CA GLU A 274 11.57 6.12 6.97
C GLU A 274 11.12 5.37 8.24
N MET A 275 10.31 4.31 8.09
CA MET A 275 9.92 3.45 9.21
C MET A 275 11.13 2.74 9.86
N MET A 276 12.14 2.37 9.08
CA MET A 276 13.35 1.70 9.57
C MET A 276 14.34 2.68 10.23
N THR A 277 14.54 3.85 9.65
CA THR A 277 15.59 4.79 10.08
C THR A 277 15.07 5.92 10.96
N GLY A 278 13.77 6.19 10.93
CA GLY A 278 13.14 7.38 11.53
C GLY A 278 13.43 8.66 10.77
N PHE A 279 14.04 8.58 9.59
CA PHE A 279 14.41 9.71 8.75
C PHE A 279 13.88 9.54 7.33
N PRO A 280 13.28 10.58 6.76
CA PRO A 280 12.75 10.51 5.41
C PRO A 280 13.86 10.59 4.36
N ILE A 281 13.58 9.99 3.19
CA ILE A 281 14.42 10.21 2.01
C ILE A 281 14.21 11.64 1.51
N PRO A 282 15.27 12.44 1.33
CA PRO A 282 15.11 13.82 0.89
C PRO A 282 14.50 13.91 -0.50
N GLY A 283 13.51 14.79 -0.65
CA GLY A 283 12.84 15.04 -1.92
C GLY A 283 11.82 13.98 -2.34
N VAL A 284 11.52 12.96 -1.52
CA VAL A 284 10.45 11.98 -1.82
C VAL A 284 9.13 12.35 -1.16
N ALA A 285 8.04 12.20 -1.93
CA ALA A 285 6.68 12.59 -1.58
C ALA A 285 6.15 11.72 -0.43
N GLY A 286 5.39 12.30 0.50
CA GLY A 286 4.65 11.53 1.50
C GLY A 286 5.42 11.20 2.78
N THR A 287 6.62 11.75 2.91
CA THR A 287 7.32 11.84 4.19
C THR A 287 6.84 13.10 4.91
N VAL A 288 6.87 13.11 6.26
CA VAL A 288 6.27 14.18 7.12
C VAL A 288 6.70 15.60 6.74
N PHE A 289 7.79 15.75 5.97
CA PHE A 289 8.39 17.02 5.56
C PHE A 289 8.34 17.33 4.05
N ASN A 290 7.87 16.44 3.17
CA ASN A 290 7.80 16.71 1.72
C ASN A 290 6.60 16.04 1.05
N ALA A 291 5.51 16.80 0.86
CA ALA A 291 4.26 16.25 0.30
C ALA A 291 4.18 16.21 -1.24
N LYS A 292 5.20 16.65 -2.00
CA LYS A 292 5.14 16.54 -3.48
C LYS A 292 6.52 16.32 -4.12
N GLY A 293 6.63 15.23 -4.89
CA GLY A 293 7.74 14.90 -5.80
C GLY A 293 8.61 13.73 -5.32
N GLN A 294 9.18 12.94 -6.22
CA GLN A 294 10.20 11.90 -5.94
C GLN A 294 11.63 12.43 -6.13
N GLU A 295 11.71 13.75 -6.15
CA GLU A 295 12.81 14.58 -6.61
C GLU A 295 12.74 15.91 -5.85
N CYS A 296 13.89 16.52 -5.64
CA CYS A 296 13.99 17.82 -5.01
C CYS A 296 13.24 18.88 -5.81
N ARG A 297 12.32 19.62 -5.18
CA ARG A 297 11.60 20.70 -5.86
C ARG A 297 12.47 21.88 -6.29
N ARG A 298 13.65 22.03 -5.68
CA ARG A 298 14.56 23.13 -6.00
C ARG A 298 15.45 22.83 -7.20
N CYS A 299 15.93 21.59 -7.30
CA CYS A 299 16.93 21.22 -8.30
C CYS A 299 16.56 20.03 -9.17
N GLY A 300 15.38 19.45 -9.00
CA GLY A 300 14.89 18.28 -9.74
C GLY A 300 15.68 16.98 -9.55
N CYS A 301 16.73 16.98 -8.73
CA CYS A 301 17.61 15.84 -8.51
C CYS A 301 17.03 14.85 -7.50
N ASN A 302 17.51 13.61 -7.59
CA ASN A 302 17.32 12.58 -6.58
C ASN A 302 18.48 12.62 -5.58
N HIS A 303 18.20 12.78 -4.29
CA HIS A 303 19.22 12.92 -3.24
C HIS A 303 19.53 11.58 -2.54
N MET A 304 19.75 10.52 -3.32
CA MET A 304 19.98 9.15 -2.83
C MET A 304 21.19 8.50 -3.48
N THR A 305 22.30 8.36 -2.78
CA THR A 305 23.50 7.69 -3.28
C THR A 305 23.53 6.19 -2.94
N TRP A 306 24.43 5.46 -3.58
CA TRP A 306 24.69 4.04 -3.33
C TRP A 306 26.19 3.77 -3.26
N ASP A 307 26.59 2.67 -2.62
CA ASP A 307 28.00 2.25 -2.54
C ASP A 307 28.53 1.80 -3.91
N ASP A 308 27.66 1.18 -4.71
CA ASP A 308 27.96 0.90 -6.11
C ASP A 308 27.83 2.18 -6.94
N ARG A 309 28.90 2.49 -7.68
CA ARG A 309 28.87 3.58 -8.66
C ARG A 309 28.10 3.19 -9.92
N MET A 310 27.06 2.36 -9.85
CA MET A 310 26.35 1.80 -11.00
C MET A 310 24.87 1.65 -10.67
N MET A 311 24.00 2.24 -11.49
CA MET A 311 22.57 1.95 -11.53
C MET A 311 22.34 0.53 -12.06
N ALA A 312 21.10 0.02 -11.94
CA ALA A 312 20.70 -1.27 -12.51
C ALA A 312 20.98 -1.40 -14.03
N GLU A 313 21.16 -0.27 -14.73
CA GLU A 313 21.46 -0.18 -16.17
C GLU A 313 22.92 0.25 -16.49
N GLY A 314 23.84 0.19 -15.52
CA GLY A 314 25.28 0.42 -15.78
C GLY A 314 25.71 1.89 -15.93
N GLN A 315 24.83 2.85 -15.65
CA GLN A 315 25.18 4.28 -15.55
C GLN A 315 25.62 4.62 -14.12
N PRO A 316 26.71 5.39 -13.91
CA PRO A 316 27.13 5.73 -12.57
C PRO A 316 26.16 6.67 -11.88
N TRP A 317 25.76 6.32 -10.65
CA TRP A 317 24.96 7.21 -9.83
C TRP A 317 25.76 8.49 -9.55
N GLN A 318 25.17 9.65 -9.88
CA GLN A 318 25.81 10.94 -9.69
C GLN A 318 25.19 11.68 -8.49
N PRO A 319 26.01 12.11 -7.51
CA PRO A 319 25.58 13.02 -6.47
C PRO A 319 24.87 14.22 -7.05
N CYS A 320 23.93 14.78 -6.27
CA CYS A 320 23.34 16.04 -6.65
C CYS A 320 24.49 17.06 -6.83
N PRO A 321 24.61 17.70 -8.01
CA PRO A 321 25.70 18.64 -8.27
C PRO A 321 25.55 19.94 -7.46
N HIS A 322 24.36 20.15 -6.88
CA HIS A 322 24.01 21.31 -6.09
C HIS A 322 24.43 21.11 -4.64
N SER A 323 24.81 22.21 -4.00
CA SER A 323 25.14 22.22 -2.58
C SER A 323 23.90 21.97 -1.71
N ALA A 324 24.13 21.50 -0.49
CA ALA A 324 23.06 21.36 0.50
C ALA A 324 22.36 22.69 0.83
N ALA A 325 23.03 23.83 0.66
CA ALA A 325 22.43 25.15 0.84
C ALA A 325 21.42 25.47 -0.28
N GLU A 326 21.73 25.07 -1.51
CA GLU A 326 20.86 25.25 -2.68
C GLU A 326 19.65 24.33 -2.60
N CYS A 327 19.84 23.04 -2.33
CA CYS A 327 18.75 22.07 -2.27
C CYS A 327 17.96 22.08 -0.96
N GLY A 328 18.59 22.50 0.14
CA GLY A 328 18.06 22.33 1.49
C GLY A 328 18.25 20.92 2.05
N TYR A 329 18.88 20.01 1.30
CA TYR A 329 19.04 18.60 1.64
C TYR A 329 20.46 18.12 1.30
N ARG A 330 20.94 17.12 2.04
CA ARG A 330 22.16 16.36 1.70
C ARG A 330 21.75 15.04 1.08
N ASP A 331 22.56 14.55 0.16
CA ASP A 331 22.39 13.22 -0.38
C ASP A 331 22.52 12.16 0.72
N VAL A 332 21.68 11.13 0.65
CA VAL A 332 21.69 10.01 1.59
C VAL A 332 22.24 8.78 0.89
N ASN A 333 23.34 8.22 1.38
CA ASN A 333 23.77 6.89 0.95
C ASN A 333 22.85 5.83 1.58
N ILE A 334 22.09 5.15 0.72
CA ILE A 334 21.07 4.18 1.16
C ILE A 334 21.73 2.94 1.78
N ASP A 335 22.81 2.42 1.19
CA ASP A 335 23.53 1.25 1.71
C ASP A 335 24.19 1.53 3.06
N GLU A 336 24.77 2.72 3.24
CA GLU A 336 25.31 3.20 4.51
C GLU A 336 24.22 3.37 5.56
N ALA A 337 23.09 3.99 5.21
CA ALA A 337 21.98 4.19 6.12
C ALA A 337 21.38 2.85 6.59
N LEU A 338 21.18 1.90 5.66
CA LEU A 338 20.65 0.57 5.98
C LEU A 338 21.64 -0.31 6.75
N ARG A 339 22.96 -0.17 6.53
CA ARG A 339 23.97 -0.87 7.35
C ARG A 339 24.02 -0.38 8.80
N ARG A 340 23.60 0.86 9.08
CA ARG A 340 23.59 1.43 10.43
C ARG A 340 22.44 0.91 11.30
N VAL A 341 21.35 0.44 10.70
CA VAL A 341 20.16 -0.06 11.40
C VAL A 341 20.24 -1.57 11.58
N THR A 342 21.10 -2.01 12.50
CA THR A 342 21.43 -3.44 12.71
C THR A 342 20.31 -4.28 13.36
N ASP A 343 19.22 -3.67 13.81
CA ASP A 343 18.08 -4.41 14.37
C ASP A 343 17.22 -5.12 13.31
N TYR A 344 17.41 -4.82 12.02
CA TYR A 344 16.63 -5.40 10.93
C TYR A 344 17.38 -6.54 10.25
N SER A 345 16.65 -7.55 9.79
CA SER A 345 17.24 -8.64 9.04
C SER A 345 17.88 -8.15 7.72
N PRO A 346 18.99 -8.79 7.26
CA PRO A 346 19.63 -8.41 6.01
C PRO A 346 18.69 -8.47 4.79
N LYS A 347 17.72 -9.40 4.80
CA LYS A 347 16.75 -9.56 3.71
C LYS A 347 15.72 -8.44 3.65
N LEU A 348 15.31 -7.89 4.79
CA LEU A 348 14.47 -6.69 4.79
C LEU A 348 15.24 -5.48 4.24
N CYS A 349 16.48 -5.28 4.67
CA CYS A 349 17.34 -4.21 4.14
C CYS A 349 17.55 -4.35 2.62
N GLU A 350 17.83 -5.57 2.14
CA GLU A 350 17.98 -5.88 0.71
C GLU A 350 16.69 -5.57 -0.07
N LEU A 351 15.52 -5.90 0.48
CA LEU A 351 14.23 -5.60 -0.15
C LEU A 351 14.01 -4.09 -0.30
N VAL A 352 14.18 -3.33 0.78
CA VAL A 352 13.98 -1.87 0.77
C VAL A 352 14.97 -1.19 -0.18
N ALA A 353 16.24 -1.59 -0.15
CA ALA A 353 17.24 -1.13 -1.10
C ALA A 353 16.83 -1.41 -2.55
N LYS A 354 16.35 -2.63 -2.85
CA LYS A 354 15.89 -3.01 -4.18
C LYS A 354 14.69 -2.16 -4.62
N MET A 355 13.69 -1.97 -3.74
CA MET A 355 12.50 -1.16 -4.04
C MET A 355 12.86 0.29 -4.38
N LEU A 356 13.82 0.88 -3.65
CA LEU A 356 14.31 2.23 -3.90
C LEU A 356 15.08 2.39 -5.22
N ARG A 357 15.47 1.28 -5.88
CA ARG A 357 16.08 1.29 -7.22
C ARG A 357 15.07 1.16 -8.36
N LEU A 358 13.81 0.84 -8.07
CA LEU A 358 12.76 0.63 -9.08
C LEU A 358 12.12 1.93 -9.56
N LYS A 359 12.65 3.10 -9.18
CA LYS A 359 12.12 4.40 -9.58
C LYS A 359 11.93 4.45 -11.10
N ARG A 360 10.70 4.68 -11.55
CA ARG A 360 10.30 4.78 -12.97
C ARG A 360 10.57 3.54 -13.83
N THR A 361 10.93 2.39 -13.24
CA THR A 361 11.01 1.13 -14.00
C THR A 361 9.60 0.64 -14.33
N GLU A 362 9.40 0.13 -15.54
CA GLU A 362 8.10 -0.35 -16.02
C GLU A 362 7.95 -1.86 -15.92
N ASP A 363 9.04 -2.60 -16.06
CA ASP A 363 9.02 -4.06 -16.24
C ASP A 363 8.80 -4.84 -14.95
N VAL A 364 8.82 -4.17 -13.80
CA VAL A 364 8.62 -4.81 -12.50
C VAL A 364 7.14 -4.97 -12.18
N LEU A 365 6.76 -6.18 -11.75
CA LEU A 365 5.42 -6.47 -11.26
C LEU A 365 5.37 -6.35 -9.73
N ALA A 366 4.23 -5.90 -9.20
CA ALA A 366 4.03 -5.88 -7.75
C ALA A 366 3.98 -7.31 -7.19
N SER A 367 3.41 -8.25 -7.95
CA SER A 367 3.41 -9.69 -7.64
C SER A 367 4.81 -10.29 -7.50
N GLU A 368 5.75 -9.93 -8.39
CA GLU A 368 7.14 -10.41 -8.33
C GLU A 368 7.88 -9.90 -7.09
N VAL A 369 7.66 -8.63 -6.73
CA VAL A 369 8.23 -8.05 -5.51
C VAL A 369 7.60 -8.68 -4.27
N LEU A 370 6.29 -8.93 -4.30
CA LEU A 370 5.57 -9.61 -3.22
C LEU A 370 6.04 -11.05 -3.04
N ASP A 371 6.25 -11.80 -4.12
CA ASP A 371 6.74 -13.19 -4.07
C ASP A 371 8.12 -13.27 -3.37
N ALA A 372 9.03 -12.36 -3.74
CA ALA A 372 10.33 -12.25 -3.08
C ALA A 372 10.20 -11.85 -1.60
N ALA A 373 9.40 -10.83 -1.31
CA ALA A 373 9.16 -10.35 0.06
C ALA A 373 8.54 -11.45 0.94
N TRP A 374 7.57 -12.20 0.41
CA TRP A 374 6.89 -13.28 1.10
C TRP A 374 7.84 -14.43 1.45
N GLY A 375 8.70 -14.82 0.50
CA GLY A 375 9.72 -15.85 0.75
C GLY A 375 10.67 -15.45 1.89
N TRP A 376 11.13 -14.20 1.90
CA TRP A 376 12.01 -13.69 2.95
C TRP A 376 11.31 -13.50 4.29
N PHE A 377 10.08 -12.98 4.28
CA PHE A 377 9.24 -12.87 5.46
C PHE A 377 9.00 -14.23 6.12
N THR A 378 8.69 -15.27 5.34
CA THR A 378 8.44 -16.61 5.87
C THR A 378 9.66 -17.14 6.62
N VAL A 379 10.85 -16.99 6.05
CA VAL A 379 12.10 -17.36 6.73
C VAL A 379 12.30 -16.55 8.00
N TRP A 380 12.07 -15.23 7.96
CA TRP A 380 12.19 -14.38 9.14
C TRP A 380 11.19 -14.77 10.25
N ALA A 381 9.93 -15.06 9.89
CA ALA A 381 8.87 -15.48 10.79
C ALA A 381 9.18 -16.82 11.48
N GLU A 382 9.88 -17.70 10.79
CA GLU A 382 10.25 -19.03 11.33
C GLU A 382 11.53 -19.01 12.16
N THR A 383 12.49 -18.15 11.82
CA THR A 383 13.87 -18.24 12.34
C THR A 383 14.25 -17.19 13.37
N THR A 384 13.46 -16.12 13.53
CA THR A 384 13.78 -15.02 14.47
C THR A 384 12.87 -15.05 15.71
N PRO A 385 13.36 -14.59 16.88
CA PRO A 385 12.53 -14.50 18.09
C PRO A 385 11.29 -13.62 17.92
N ASP A 386 11.41 -12.47 17.24
CA ASP A 386 10.28 -11.57 16.96
C ASP A 386 9.29 -12.21 15.97
N GLY A 387 9.81 -12.78 14.88
CA GLY A 387 9.00 -13.45 13.87
C GLY A 387 8.19 -14.63 14.40
N VAL A 388 8.75 -15.41 15.32
CA VAL A 388 8.04 -16.54 15.95
C VAL A 388 6.85 -16.08 16.80
N LEU A 389 6.89 -14.85 17.34
CA LEU A 389 5.82 -14.27 18.13
C LEU A 389 4.80 -13.52 17.28
N PHE A 390 5.20 -13.08 16.09
CA PHE A 390 4.32 -12.36 15.17
C PHE A 390 3.09 -13.20 14.78
N ARG A 391 1.92 -12.57 14.84
CA ARG A 391 0.64 -13.15 14.46
C ARG A 391 -0.06 -12.24 13.47
N ASP A 392 -0.50 -12.80 12.35
CA ASP A 392 -1.29 -12.08 11.35
C ASP A 392 -2.73 -12.60 11.27
N VAL A 393 -3.49 -12.03 10.34
CA VAL A 393 -4.89 -12.40 10.07
C VAL A 393 -5.06 -13.88 9.74
N PHE A 394 -4.04 -14.54 9.17
CA PHE A 394 -4.12 -15.95 8.81
C PHE A 394 -3.94 -16.85 10.03
N ASP A 395 -3.06 -16.48 10.95
CA ASP A 395 -2.96 -17.18 12.23
C ASP A 395 -4.27 -17.09 13.00
N ASP A 396 -4.91 -15.92 13.00
CA ASP A 396 -6.20 -15.71 13.64
C ASP A 396 -7.33 -16.51 12.98
N LEU A 397 -7.43 -16.47 11.65
CA LEU A 397 -8.39 -17.28 10.88
C LEU A 397 -8.22 -18.77 11.17
N TYR A 398 -6.99 -19.28 11.16
CA TYR A 398 -6.70 -20.68 11.46
C TYR A 398 -7.08 -21.03 12.91
N ALA A 399 -6.74 -20.18 13.88
CA ALA A 399 -7.11 -20.37 15.28
C ALA A 399 -8.64 -20.43 15.47
N ARG A 400 -9.40 -19.59 14.75
CA ARG A 400 -10.87 -19.62 14.75
C ARG A 400 -11.42 -20.92 14.17
N VAL A 401 -10.89 -21.38 13.04
CA VAL A 401 -11.29 -22.66 12.42
C VAL A 401 -11.05 -23.82 13.40
N LYS A 402 -9.86 -23.88 14.03
CA LYS A 402 -9.55 -24.93 15.00
C LYS A 402 -10.41 -24.87 16.26
N ASN A 403 -10.74 -23.67 16.73
CA ASN A 403 -11.66 -23.52 17.86
C ASN A 403 -13.08 -23.99 17.48
N GLN A 404 -13.56 -23.69 16.28
CA GLN A 404 -14.85 -24.17 15.79
C GLN A 404 -14.87 -25.70 15.69
N GLU A 405 -13.83 -26.33 15.13
CA GLU A 405 -13.70 -27.79 15.09
C GLU A 405 -13.72 -28.43 16.49
N ARG A 406 -13.14 -27.74 17.49
CA ARG A 406 -13.16 -28.18 18.90
C ARG A 406 -14.57 -28.11 19.48
N ILE A 407 -15.28 -27.00 19.27
CA ILE A 407 -16.67 -26.82 19.72
C ILE A 407 -17.57 -27.88 19.10
N ASP A 408 -17.45 -28.11 17.80
CA ASP A 408 -18.25 -29.11 17.08
C ASP A 408 -18.00 -30.53 17.60
N ARG A 409 -16.74 -30.86 17.96
CA ARG A 409 -16.41 -32.15 18.60
C ARG A 409 -17.09 -32.30 19.96
N VAL A 410 -17.08 -31.26 20.79
CA VAL A 410 -17.75 -31.29 22.10
C VAL A 410 -19.26 -31.44 21.93
N HIS A 411 -19.88 -30.69 21.02
CA HIS A 411 -21.32 -30.81 20.73
C HIS A 411 -21.69 -32.21 20.22
N ARG A 412 -20.88 -32.81 19.34
CA ARG A 412 -21.10 -34.19 18.87
C ARG A 412 -20.94 -35.22 19.99
N ALA A 413 -20.01 -35.02 20.92
CA ALA A 413 -19.85 -35.92 22.07
C ALA A 413 -21.06 -35.83 23.01
N ALA A 414 -21.48 -34.62 23.38
CA ALA A 414 -22.66 -34.40 24.22
C ALA A 414 -23.95 -34.97 23.60
N ALA A 415 -24.13 -34.81 22.28
CA ALA A 415 -25.29 -35.37 21.58
C ALA A 415 -25.31 -36.91 21.58
N ARG A 416 -24.14 -37.57 21.59
CA ARG A 416 -24.04 -39.03 21.70
C ARG A 416 -24.37 -39.53 23.11
N GLU A 417 -23.97 -38.79 24.15
CA GLU A 417 -24.30 -39.10 25.53
C GLU A 417 -25.80 -39.00 25.77
N ILE A 418 -26.44 -37.90 25.34
CA ILE A 418 -27.90 -37.71 25.44
C ILE A 418 -28.66 -38.77 24.63
N GLY A 419 -28.18 -39.11 23.42
CA GLY A 419 -28.79 -40.14 22.59
C GLY A 419 -28.58 -41.58 23.07
N SER A 420 -27.72 -41.80 24.08
CA SER A 420 -27.49 -43.11 24.71
C SER A 420 -28.28 -43.34 26.01
N GLU A 421 -28.92 -42.28 26.52
CA GLU A 421 -29.80 -42.33 27.70
C GLU A 421 -31.29 -42.53 27.34
N PHE A 422 -31.62 -42.58 26.05
CA PHE A 422 -32.93 -42.97 25.51
C PHE A 422 -32.81 -44.27 24.72
#